data_AF-A0A7X8GJ05-F1
#
_entry.id   AF-A0A7X8GJ05-F1
#
_cell.length_a   1.000
_cell.length_b   1.000
_cell.length_c   1.000
_cell.angle_alpha   90.00
_cell.angle_beta   90.00
_cell.angle_gamma   90.00
#
_symmetry.space_group_name_H-M   'P 1'
#
loop_
_entity.id
_entity.type
_entity.pdbx_description
1 polymer ?
#
loop_
_entity_poly.entity_id
_entity_poly.type
_entity_poly.pdbx_seq_one_letter_code
_entity_poly.pdbx_strand_id
1 'polypeptide(L)'
;MSIPTVGGPGYHIGIEEFEGFVAAAIGDVDLAGKSVCLIIPDDTRGCPMPRILRAVYKAVAGKAASLTCIIALGTHEYMEPDEIALWAAGDPKADLGAVYPGMPIINHLWKDPEQLVDVGHISGERISELSGGRLDIGTDVLINKTVVEADVKIIVGPILPHEVVGISGGNKYFIPGCAAHELIDMTHWVGALITSAKMIGSPGTTPVRAMINEGAHLIPGEKYCLAFVVKAYSDELESASFGSPEAAWAEQAKVTAQTHIEYVDAPFKNVIAEIPQRYHDIWTAAKGFYKTEPAVADGGETILYAPHITTVSEAHPEIYEIGYHCRDYYVKQWDKFKDVPWGVLAHSTHARGAGSYDPETGVESCRLKLTFATQIPPEVCASINVGYRDPATIPALMEDPEFHVVTDAGEVLFRLASERPKS
;
A
#
# COMPACT_ATOMS: atom_id res chain seq x y z
N MET A 1 -3.48 -26.71 0.53
CA MET A 1 -4.88 -27.07 0.24
C MET A 1 -5.47 -25.95 -0.60
N SER A 2 -6.33 -26.25 -1.56
CA SER A 2 -7.08 -25.22 -2.28
C SER A 2 -8.02 -24.52 -1.30
N ILE A 3 -7.96 -23.19 -1.24
CA ILE A 3 -8.91 -22.37 -0.49
C ILE A 3 -10.10 -22.00 -1.38
N PRO A 4 -11.26 -21.62 -0.80
CA PRO A 4 -12.36 -21.06 -1.56
C PRO A 4 -11.91 -19.85 -2.39
N THR A 5 -12.12 -19.92 -3.71
CA THR A 5 -11.78 -18.88 -4.68
C THR A 5 -12.90 -18.75 -5.71
N VAL A 6 -13.20 -17.51 -6.11
CA VAL A 6 -14.11 -17.18 -7.21
C VAL A 6 -13.41 -16.23 -8.18
N GLY A 7 -13.74 -16.33 -9.47
CA GLY A 7 -13.13 -15.55 -10.53
C GLY A 7 -11.66 -15.90 -10.82
N GLY A 8 -10.95 -14.98 -11.47
CA GLY A 8 -9.59 -15.15 -11.97
C GLY A 8 -9.23 -14.08 -13.01
N PRO A 9 -8.05 -14.14 -13.64
CA PRO A 9 -7.62 -13.13 -14.60
C PRO A 9 -8.64 -12.88 -15.73
N GLY A 10 -9.03 -11.63 -15.93
CA GLY A 10 -10.01 -11.16 -16.91
C GLY A 10 -11.48 -11.43 -16.56
N TYR A 11 -11.78 -12.05 -15.42
CA TYR A 11 -13.15 -12.41 -15.04
C TYR A 11 -13.93 -11.20 -14.49
N HIS A 12 -15.26 -11.27 -14.55
CA HIS A 12 -16.16 -10.31 -13.94
C HIS A 12 -17.05 -11.03 -12.92
N ILE A 13 -16.83 -10.77 -11.63
CA ILE A 13 -17.64 -11.37 -10.57
C ILE A 13 -18.92 -10.56 -10.39
N GLY A 14 -20.06 -11.17 -10.75
CA GLY A 14 -21.38 -10.57 -10.60
C GLY A 14 -21.75 -10.28 -9.13
N ILE A 15 -22.73 -9.42 -8.90
CA ILE A 15 -23.17 -9.04 -7.53
C ILE A 15 -23.61 -10.27 -6.74
N GLU A 16 -24.54 -11.05 -7.29
CA GLU A 16 -25.09 -12.25 -6.62
C GLU A 16 -24.02 -13.35 -6.45
N GLU A 17 -23.13 -13.51 -7.43
CA GLU A 17 -22.03 -14.47 -7.36
C GLU A 17 -21.06 -14.13 -6.22
N PHE A 18 -20.69 -12.84 -6.10
CA PHE A 18 -19.84 -12.37 -5.00
C PHE A 18 -20.52 -12.51 -3.64
N GLU A 19 -21.78 -12.08 -3.51
CA GLU A 19 -22.54 -12.22 -2.26
C GLU A 19 -22.70 -13.69 -1.86
N GLY A 20 -22.97 -14.59 -2.82
CA GLY A 20 -23.06 -16.03 -2.60
C GLY A 20 -21.72 -16.65 -2.15
N PHE A 21 -20.61 -16.25 -2.79
CA PHE A 21 -19.27 -16.67 -2.38
C PHE A 21 -18.95 -16.23 -0.94
N VAL A 22 -19.18 -14.95 -0.61
CA VAL A 22 -18.91 -14.41 0.73
C VAL A 22 -19.77 -15.10 1.78
N ALA A 23 -21.07 -15.30 1.50
CA ALA A 23 -21.99 -15.96 2.42
C ALA A 23 -21.58 -17.41 2.70
N ALA A 24 -21.15 -18.15 1.68
CA ALA A 24 -20.66 -19.52 1.83
C ALA A 24 -19.33 -19.57 2.59
N ALA A 25 -18.34 -18.78 2.15
CA ALA A 25 -16.98 -18.84 2.69
C ALA A 25 -16.88 -18.39 4.16
N ILE A 26 -17.57 -17.29 4.52
CA ILE A 26 -17.63 -16.82 5.91
C ILE A 26 -18.61 -17.68 6.73
N GLY A 27 -19.62 -18.27 6.08
CA GLY A 27 -20.59 -19.15 6.72
C GLY A 27 -19.99 -20.37 7.41
N ASP A 28 -18.83 -20.84 6.95
CA ASP A 28 -18.09 -21.97 7.53
C ASP A 28 -17.20 -21.58 8.73
N VAL A 29 -17.10 -20.28 9.05
CA VAL A 29 -16.35 -19.81 10.22
C VAL A 29 -17.23 -19.89 11.46
N ASP A 30 -16.75 -20.54 12.51
CA ASP A 30 -17.42 -20.57 13.80
C ASP A 30 -17.25 -19.23 14.53
N LEU A 31 -18.33 -18.43 14.54
CA LEU A 31 -18.38 -17.11 15.17
C LEU A 31 -19.19 -17.10 16.47
N ALA A 32 -19.82 -18.23 16.83
CA ALA A 32 -20.76 -18.26 17.94
C ALA A 32 -20.06 -17.93 19.26
N GLY A 33 -20.55 -16.89 19.96
CA GLY A 33 -19.97 -16.45 21.23
C GLY A 33 -18.65 -15.68 21.11
N LYS A 34 -18.13 -15.44 19.90
CA LYS A 34 -16.85 -14.78 19.65
C LYS A 34 -17.02 -13.29 19.38
N SER A 35 -16.03 -12.51 19.76
CA SER A 35 -15.85 -11.13 19.33
C SER A 35 -15.15 -11.08 17.97
N VAL A 36 -15.70 -10.30 17.03
CA VAL A 36 -15.19 -10.20 15.65
C VAL A 36 -14.73 -8.77 15.33
N CYS A 37 -13.51 -8.65 14.82
CA CYS A 37 -12.99 -7.42 14.24
C CYS A 37 -12.87 -7.58 12.71
N LEU A 38 -13.59 -6.74 11.95
CA LEU A 38 -13.36 -6.56 10.52
C LEU A 38 -12.27 -5.51 10.31
N ILE A 39 -11.32 -5.78 9.42
CA ILE A 39 -10.24 -4.86 9.08
C ILE A 39 -10.39 -4.47 7.62
N ILE A 40 -10.72 -3.21 7.34
CA ILE A 40 -10.92 -2.67 5.99
C ILE A 40 -9.84 -1.65 5.62
N PRO A 41 -9.51 -1.47 4.33
CA PRO A 41 -8.69 -0.35 3.89
C PRO A 41 -9.38 1.00 4.13
N ASP A 42 -8.57 2.06 4.06
CA ASP A 42 -8.98 3.44 3.87
C ASP A 42 -9.37 3.75 2.40
N ASP A 43 -9.82 4.98 2.13
CA ASP A 43 -10.27 5.45 0.82
C ASP A 43 -9.15 5.68 -0.20
N THR A 44 -7.88 5.60 0.22
CA THR A 44 -6.73 5.62 -0.71
C THR A 44 -6.60 4.34 -1.55
N ARG A 45 -7.50 3.36 -1.35
CA ARG A 45 -7.61 2.12 -2.14
C ARG A 45 -8.79 2.17 -3.11
N GLY A 46 -8.52 1.92 -4.38
CA GLY A 46 -9.59 1.71 -5.37
C GLY A 46 -10.27 0.36 -5.18
N CYS A 47 -11.51 0.35 -4.68
CA CYS A 47 -12.38 -0.83 -4.68
C CYS A 47 -13.84 -0.46 -4.41
N PRO A 48 -14.82 -1.31 -4.78
CA PRO A 48 -16.24 -1.07 -4.51
C PRO A 48 -16.59 -1.39 -3.05
N MET A 49 -15.96 -0.68 -2.10
CA MET A 49 -16.04 -0.97 -0.66
C MET A 49 -17.47 -1.01 -0.11
N PRO A 50 -18.40 -0.11 -0.49
CA PRO A 50 -19.78 -0.21 -0.01
C PRO A 50 -20.47 -1.53 -0.38
N ARG A 51 -20.20 -2.08 -1.57
CA ARG A 51 -20.73 -3.38 -2.00
C ARG A 51 -20.10 -4.51 -1.19
N ILE A 52 -18.78 -4.48 -1.03
CA ILE A 52 -18.01 -5.53 -0.34
C ILE A 52 -18.40 -5.59 1.15
N LEU A 53 -18.38 -4.45 1.83
CA LEU A 53 -18.65 -4.37 3.26
C LEU A 53 -20.08 -4.80 3.59
N ARG A 54 -21.06 -4.44 2.75
CA ARG A 54 -22.45 -4.95 2.88
C ARG A 54 -22.53 -6.47 2.79
N ALA A 55 -21.83 -7.09 1.85
CA ALA A 55 -21.82 -8.54 1.70
C ALA A 55 -21.19 -9.22 2.92
N VAL A 56 -20.05 -8.71 3.41
CA VAL A 56 -19.37 -9.23 4.60
C VAL A 56 -20.23 -9.04 5.85
N TYR A 57 -20.81 -7.85 6.04
CA TYR A 57 -21.68 -7.57 7.18
C TYR A 57 -22.86 -8.56 7.23
N LYS A 58 -23.56 -8.79 6.11
CA LYS A 58 -24.65 -9.80 6.05
C LYS A 58 -24.18 -11.20 6.45
N ALA A 59 -22.93 -11.56 6.15
CA ALA A 59 -22.39 -12.88 6.45
C ALA A 59 -21.96 -13.06 7.91
N VAL A 60 -21.68 -11.96 8.63
CA VAL A 60 -21.14 -11.96 10.01
C VAL A 60 -22.17 -11.51 11.05
N ALA A 61 -22.98 -10.51 10.72
CA ALA A 61 -23.93 -9.88 11.64
C ALA A 61 -24.94 -10.90 12.19
N GLY A 62 -25.17 -10.85 13.50
CA GLY A 62 -26.06 -11.79 14.20
C GLY A 62 -25.48 -13.18 14.46
N LYS A 63 -24.27 -13.50 13.96
CA LYS A 63 -23.57 -14.76 14.26
C LYS A 63 -22.51 -14.64 15.36
N ALA A 64 -21.94 -13.44 15.51
CA ALA A 64 -20.94 -13.10 16.52
C ALA A 64 -21.58 -12.52 17.80
N ALA A 65 -20.87 -12.62 18.94
CA ALA A 65 -21.28 -11.98 20.18
C ALA A 65 -21.10 -10.45 20.14
N SER A 66 -20.05 -9.98 19.45
CA SER A 66 -19.83 -8.57 19.16
C SER A 66 -19.13 -8.41 17.79
N LEU A 67 -19.33 -7.26 17.17
CA LEU A 67 -18.76 -6.93 15.86
C LEU A 67 -18.24 -5.50 15.89
N THR A 68 -17.01 -5.29 15.42
CA THR A 68 -16.43 -3.95 15.23
C THR A 68 -15.67 -3.95 13.92
N CYS A 69 -15.66 -2.82 13.22
CA CYS A 69 -14.90 -2.62 12.01
C CYS A 69 -13.84 -1.55 12.25
N ILE A 70 -12.59 -1.84 11.90
CA ILE A 70 -11.48 -0.88 11.98
C ILE A 70 -10.98 -0.55 10.59
N ILE A 71 -10.74 0.74 10.34
CA ILE A 71 -10.10 1.26 9.14
C ILE A 71 -8.59 1.23 9.35
N ALA A 72 -7.91 0.47 8.51
CA ALA A 72 -6.48 0.24 8.57
C ALA A 72 -5.69 1.40 7.93
N LEU A 73 -5.59 2.52 8.65
CA LEU A 73 -4.94 3.76 8.18
C LEU A 73 -3.41 3.63 8.00
N GLY A 74 -2.75 2.74 8.74
CA GLY A 74 -1.29 2.84 8.90
C GLY A 74 -0.92 4.21 9.46
N THR A 75 -0.09 4.98 8.74
CA THR A 75 0.29 6.36 9.10
C THR A 75 -0.54 7.45 8.41
N HIS A 76 -1.58 7.09 7.66
CA HIS A 76 -2.42 8.06 7.00
C HIS A 76 -3.20 8.92 8.01
N GLU A 77 -3.75 10.03 7.50
CA GLU A 77 -4.57 10.94 8.30
C GLU A 77 -5.93 10.32 8.67
N TYR A 78 -6.52 10.90 9.70
CA TYR A 78 -7.83 10.48 10.21
C TYR A 78 -8.92 10.74 9.16
N MET A 79 -9.75 9.73 8.90
CA MET A 79 -10.94 9.92 8.05
C MET A 79 -12.08 10.52 8.86
N GLU A 80 -12.62 11.65 8.41
CA GLU A 80 -13.75 12.32 9.03
C GLU A 80 -15.06 11.52 8.87
N PRO A 81 -16.07 11.71 9.74
CA PRO A 81 -17.28 10.88 9.74
C PRO A 81 -18.02 10.78 8.40
N ASP A 82 -18.05 11.85 7.62
CA ASP A 82 -18.67 11.88 6.28
C ASP A 82 -17.82 11.17 5.22
N GLU A 83 -16.49 11.21 5.34
CA GLU A 83 -15.56 10.42 4.53
C GLU A 83 -15.73 8.92 4.81
N ILE A 84 -15.84 8.52 6.09
CA ILE A 84 -16.14 7.14 6.48
C ILE A 84 -17.50 6.72 5.93
N ALA A 85 -18.52 7.58 6.01
CA ALA A 85 -19.86 7.28 5.50
C ALA A 85 -19.86 7.08 3.97
N LEU A 86 -19.18 7.96 3.24
CA LEU A 86 -18.98 7.82 1.80
C LEU A 86 -18.25 6.51 1.48
N TRP A 87 -17.15 6.22 2.18
CA TRP A 87 -16.33 5.04 1.93
C TRP A 87 -17.04 3.71 2.24
N ALA A 88 -17.70 3.64 3.39
CA ALA A 88 -18.33 2.42 3.88
C ALA A 88 -19.74 2.19 3.33
N ALA A 89 -20.49 3.24 3.01
CA ALA A 89 -21.89 3.14 2.60
C ALA A 89 -22.19 3.74 1.21
N GLY A 90 -21.25 4.47 0.61
CA GLY A 90 -21.42 5.10 -0.70
C GLY A 90 -22.15 6.44 -0.67
N ASP A 91 -22.43 6.99 0.52
CA ASP A 91 -23.11 8.27 0.71
C ASP A 91 -22.54 8.98 1.95
N PRO A 92 -21.98 10.21 1.83
CA PRO A 92 -21.41 10.94 2.95
C PRO A 92 -22.44 11.32 4.03
N LYS A 93 -23.74 11.22 3.72
CA LYS A 93 -24.85 11.51 4.66
C LYS A 93 -25.47 10.24 5.25
N ALA A 94 -24.91 9.07 4.95
CA ALA A 94 -25.45 7.81 5.47
C ALA A 94 -25.33 7.74 7.00
N ASP A 95 -26.40 7.31 7.66
CA ASP A 95 -26.34 6.88 9.06
C ASP A 95 -25.77 5.46 9.12
N LEU A 96 -24.47 5.36 9.43
CA LEU A 96 -23.77 4.08 9.53
C LEU A 96 -24.35 3.16 10.62
N GLY A 97 -24.96 3.70 11.67
CA GLY A 97 -25.64 2.90 12.69
C GLY A 97 -26.92 2.24 12.17
N ALA A 98 -27.57 2.86 11.19
CA ALA A 98 -28.72 2.29 10.49
C ALA A 98 -28.31 1.32 9.36
N VAL A 99 -27.20 1.60 8.67
CA VAL A 99 -26.67 0.73 7.60
C VAL A 99 -26.03 -0.54 8.17
N TYR A 100 -25.28 -0.41 9.26
CA TYR A 100 -24.57 -1.50 9.93
C TYR A 100 -24.90 -1.57 11.43
N PRO A 101 -26.15 -1.90 11.81
CA PRO A 101 -26.54 -1.99 13.22
C PRO A 101 -25.62 -2.90 14.05
N GLY A 102 -25.14 -2.38 15.18
CA GLY A 102 -24.28 -3.13 16.10
C GLY A 102 -22.82 -3.31 15.64
N MET A 103 -22.39 -2.63 14.57
CA MET A 103 -21.00 -2.62 14.10
C MET A 103 -20.49 -1.19 14.01
N PRO A 104 -19.87 -0.64 15.07
CA PRO A 104 -19.14 0.62 14.95
C PRO A 104 -18.00 0.46 13.94
N ILE A 105 -17.81 1.49 13.12
CA ILE A 105 -16.67 1.63 12.20
C ILE A 105 -15.77 2.73 12.77
N ILE A 106 -14.52 2.37 13.09
CA ILE A 106 -13.57 3.26 13.79
C ILE A 106 -12.25 3.38 13.03
N ASN A 107 -11.59 4.52 13.17
CA ASN A 107 -10.22 4.72 12.67
C ASN A 107 -9.19 4.00 13.54
N HIS A 108 -8.12 3.51 12.92
CA HIS A 108 -6.89 3.20 13.62
C HIS A 108 -6.16 4.49 14.03
N LEU A 109 -5.97 4.72 15.32
CA LEU A 109 -5.30 5.93 15.83
C LEU A 109 -3.83 5.66 16.17
N TRP A 110 -2.98 5.61 15.15
CA TRP A 110 -1.55 5.27 15.31
C TRP A 110 -0.75 6.26 16.18
N LYS A 111 -1.20 7.52 16.28
CA LYS A 111 -0.60 8.58 17.13
C LYS A 111 -1.00 8.45 18.61
N ASP A 112 -1.98 7.61 18.96
CA ASP A 112 -2.45 7.43 20.33
C ASP A 112 -1.89 6.12 20.94
N PRO A 113 -0.86 6.19 21.80
CA PRO A 113 -0.25 5.00 22.39
C PRO A 113 -1.21 4.22 23.30
N GLU A 114 -2.30 4.82 23.81
CA GLU A 114 -3.31 4.12 24.62
C GLU A 114 -4.23 3.20 23.77
N GLN A 115 -4.15 3.30 22.44
CA GLN A 115 -4.83 2.38 21.52
C GLN A 115 -3.95 1.21 21.08
N LEU A 116 -2.68 1.17 21.49
CA LEU A 116 -1.70 0.19 21.03
C LEU A 116 -1.32 -0.75 22.16
N VAL A 117 -1.16 -2.03 21.84
CA VAL A 117 -0.70 -3.06 22.79
C VAL A 117 0.45 -3.85 22.17
N ASP A 118 1.45 -4.12 23.00
CA ASP A 118 2.58 -4.97 22.65
C ASP A 118 2.12 -6.43 22.54
N VAL A 119 2.36 -7.06 21.38
CA VAL A 119 2.09 -8.47 21.12
C VAL A 119 3.35 -9.32 20.98
N GLY A 120 4.54 -8.71 21.08
CA GLY A 120 5.83 -9.41 21.04
C GLY A 120 6.92 -8.60 20.35
N HIS A 121 8.04 -9.27 20.06
CA HIS A 121 9.26 -8.62 19.57
C HIS A 121 9.89 -9.40 18.41
N ILE A 122 10.40 -8.69 17.40
CA ILE A 122 11.25 -9.24 16.33
C ILE A 122 12.68 -8.82 16.60
N SER A 123 13.58 -9.79 16.82
CA SER A 123 14.97 -9.51 17.18
C SER A 123 15.77 -8.87 16.04
N GLY A 124 16.83 -8.13 16.40
CA GLY A 124 17.77 -7.55 15.43
C GLY A 124 18.51 -8.61 14.60
N GLU A 125 18.80 -9.77 15.18
CA GLU A 125 19.35 -10.92 14.44
C GLU A 125 18.39 -11.38 13.34
N ARG A 126 17.09 -11.48 13.66
CA ARG A 126 16.09 -11.90 12.68
C ARG A 126 15.90 -10.86 11.57
N ILE A 127 15.88 -9.57 11.92
CA ILE A 127 15.83 -8.47 10.95
C ILE A 127 17.09 -8.44 10.08
N SER A 128 18.26 -8.76 10.64
CA SER A 128 19.51 -8.90 9.89
C SER A 128 19.43 -10.03 8.87
N GLU A 129 18.93 -11.19 9.27
CA GLU A 129 18.71 -12.31 8.35
C GLU A 129 17.76 -11.92 7.20
N LEU A 130 16.59 -11.38 7.54
CA LEU A 130 15.57 -10.98 6.55
C LEU A 130 16.07 -9.86 5.62
N SER A 131 16.78 -8.88 6.15
CA SER A 131 17.31 -7.76 5.35
C SER A 131 18.57 -8.13 4.56
N GLY A 132 19.09 -9.34 4.71
CA GLY A 132 20.35 -9.78 4.10
C GLY A 132 21.56 -9.01 4.63
N GLY A 133 21.58 -8.76 5.94
CA GLY A 133 22.66 -8.09 6.68
C GLY A 133 22.65 -6.57 6.58
N ARG A 134 21.55 -5.95 6.13
CA ARG A 134 21.48 -4.49 5.92
C ARG A 134 21.05 -3.70 7.15
N LEU A 135 20.40 -4.37 8.10
CA LEU A 135 19.90 -3.77 9.33
C LEU A 135 19.87 -4.83 10.43
N ASP A 136 20.40 -4.52 11.62
CA ASP A 136 20.55 -5.44 12.76
C ASP A 136 19.89 -4.91 14.04
N ILE A 137 18.81 -4.13 13.87
CA ILE A 137 18.07 -3.50 14.95
C ILE A 137 16.71 -4.20 15.12
N GLY A 138 16.39 -4.59 16.35
CA GLY A 138 15.10 -5.22 16.71
C GLY A 138 13.95 -4.22 16.78
N THR A 139 12.72 -4.72 16.79
CA THR A 139 11.51 -3.88 16.99
C THR A 139 10.45 -4.63 17.77
N ASP A 140 9.77 -3.90 18.66
CA ASP A 140 8.54 -4.37 19.29
C ASP A 140 7.39 -4.33 18.27
N VAL A 141 6.39 -5.17 18.48
CA VAL A 141 5.21 -5.29 17.62
C VAL A 141 4.02 -4.78 18.41
N LEU A 142 3.70 -3.51 18.19
CA LEU A 142 2.55 -2.86 18.82
C LEU A 142 1.40 -2.77 17.80
N ILE A 143 0.24 -3.30 18.18
CA ILE A 143 -0.94 -3.39 17.32
C ILE A 143 -2.14 -2.78 18.04
N ASN A 144 -3.09 -2.25 17.27
CA ASN A 144 -4.33 -1.71 17.80
C ASN A 144 -5.05 -2.71 18.74
N LYS A 145 -5.41 -2.25 19.94
CA LYS A 145 -6.03 -3.10 20.98
C LYS A 145 -7.32 -3.76 20.53
N THR A 146 -8.17 -3.07 19.75
CA THR A 146 -9.42 -3.65 19.23
C THR A 146 -9.15 -4.84 18.32
N VAL A 147 -8.07 -4.79 17.53
CA VAL A 147 -7.64 -5.92 16.70
C VAL A 147 -7.14 -7.05 17.59
N VAL A 148 -6.28 -6.75 18.57
CA VAL A 148 -5.65 -7.76 19.44
C VAL A 148 -6.66 -8.49 20.32
N GLU A 149 -7.59 -7.75 20.92
CA GLU A 149 -8.59 -8.26 21.88
C GLU A 149 -9.70 -9.11 21.22
N ALA A 150 -9.95 -8.96 19.91
CA ALA A 150 -10.96 -9.75 19.21
C ALA A 150 -10.59 -11.24 19.12
N ASP A 151 -11.54 -12.15 19.31
CA ASP A 151 -11.30 -13.59 19.14
C ASP A 151 -11.03 -13.96 17.68
N VAL A 152 -11.73 -13.29 16.76
CA VAL A 152 -11.64 -13.50 15.31
C VAL A 152 -11.38 -12.17 14.59
N LYS A 153 -10.37 -12.15 13.73
CA LYS A 153 -10.05 -11.04 12.84
C LYS A 153 -10.34 -11.43 11.40
N ILE A 154 -11.10 -10.62 10.67
CA ILE A 154 -11.38 -10.83 9.25
C ILE A 154 -10.89 -9.61 8.47
N ILE A 155 -9.77 -9.78 7.76
CA ILE A 155 -9.28 -8.79 6.81
C ILE A 155 -10.17 -8.79 5.58
N VAL A 156 -10.56 -7.61 5.11
CA VAL A 156 -11.33 -7.43 3.87
C VAL A 156 -10.60 -6.37 3.05
N GLY A 157 -9.81 -6.77 2.06
CA GLY A 157 -9.06 -5.77 1.31
C GLY A 157 -8.45 -6.21 -0.02
N PRO A 158 -8.27 -5.24 -0.93
CA PRO A 158 -7.72 -5.50 -2.25
C PRO A 158 -6.24 -5.87 -2.23
N ILE A 159 -5.81 -6.52 -3.31
CA ILE A 159 -4.43 -6.86 -3.60
C ILE A 159 -3.95 -6.15 -4.86
N LEU A 160 -2.85 -5.41 -4.73
CA LEU A 160 -2.24 -4.59 -5.79
C LEU A 160 -0.71 -4.68 -5.69
N PRO A 161 0.05 -4.41 -6.77
CA PRO A 161 1.50 -4.26 -6.67
C PRO A 161 1.85 -3.11 -5.71
N HIS A 162 2.86 -3.31 -4.86
CA HIS A 162 3.23 -2.41 -3.77
C HIS A 162 4.75 -2.31 -3.61
N GLU A 163 5.27 -1.09 -3.50
CA GLU A 163 6.69 -0.75 -3.51
C GLU A 163 7.49 -1.37 -2.36
N VAL A 164 6.92 -1.38 -1.15
CA VAL A 164 7.58 -1.91 0.06
C VAL A 164 7.56 -3.46 0.13
N VAL A 165 6.44 -4.09 -0.21
CA VAL A 165 6.18 -5.51 0.12
C VAL A 165 6.08 -6.43 -1.10
N GLY A 166 6.24 -5.88 -2.30
CA GLY A 166 6.00 -6.56 -3.57
C GLY A 166 4.54 -6.50 -3.99
N ILE A 167 3.67 -7.23 -3.30
CA ILE A 167 2.22 -7.20 -3.52
C ILE A 167 1.52 -6.92 -2.17
N SER A 168 0.55 -5.99 -2.15
CA SER A 168 -0.21 -5.56 -0.97
C SER A 168 -1.15 -6.65 -0.44
N GLY A 169 -2.04 -6.32 0.50
CA GLY A 169 -3.05 -7.25 1.00
C GLY A 169 -2.56 -8.26 2.03
N GLY A 170 -3.47 -9.12 2.49
CA GLY A 170 -3.20 -10.08 3.56
C GLY A 170 -2.74 -9.39 4.84
N ASN A 171 -1.70 -9.93 5.49
CA ASN A 171 -1.15 -9.40 6.75
C ASN A 171 -0.71 -7.93 6.70
N LYS A 172 -0.63 -7.31 5.52
CA LYS A 172 -0.40 -5.86 5.38
C LYS A 172 -1.44 -5.02 6.13
N TYR A 173 -2.67 -5.52 6.25
CA TYR A 173 -3.75 -4.86 6.96
C TYR A 173 -3.58 -4.87 8.48
N PHE A 174 -2.80 -5.81 9.01
CA PHE A 174 -2.33 -5.74 10.40
C PHE A 174 -1.10 -4.84 10.51
N ILE A 175 -0.08 -5.07 9.67
CA ILE A 175 1.18 -4.32 9.68
C ILE A 175 1.50 -3.90 8.24
N PRO A 176 1.45 -2.61 7.89
CA PRO A 176 1.36 -1.45 8.76
C PRO A 176 -0.06 -1.07 9.21
N GLY A 177 -1.11 -1.67 8.63
CA GLY A 177 -2.47 -1.09 8.66
C GLY A 177 -3.06 -0.76 10.04
N CYS A 178 -2.73 -1.54 11.07
CA CYS A 178 -3.16 -1.32 12.45
C CYS A 178 -2.00 -1.31 13.44
N ALA A 179 -0.78 -1.01 12.98
CA ALA A 179 0.45 -1.08 13.75
C ALA A 179 0.96 0.28 14.20
N ALA A 180 1.78 0.29 15.25
CA ALA A 180 2.50 1.49 15.69
C ALA A 180 3.52 1.98 14.66
N HIS A 181 3.76 3.29 14.66
CA HIS A 181 4.62 3.98 13.69
C HIS A 181 6.03 3.39 13.59
N GLU A 182 6.64 2.98 14.70
CA GLU A 182 8.01 2.48 14.76
C GLU A 182 8.20 1.19 13.94
N LEU A 183 7.24 0.27 14.01
CA LEU A 183 7.25 -0.95 13.20
C LEU A 183 6.99 -0.64 11.72
N ILE A 184 6.16 0.38 11.44
CA ILE A 184 5.90 0.86 10.08
C ILE A 184 7.21 1.42 9.50
N ASP A 185 7.89 2.31 10.20
CA ASP A 185 9.19 2.87 9.83
C ASP A 185 10.22 1.78 9.57
N MET A 186 10.32 0.81 10.47
CA MET A 186 11.23 -0.34 10.35
C MET A 186 10.97 -1.13 9.06
N THR A 187 9.71 -1.53 8.80
CA THR A 187 9.37 -2.32 7.60
C THR A 187 9.58 -1.55 6.30
N HIS A 188 9.27 -0.25 6.27
CA HIS A 188 9.50 0.61 5.11
C HIS A 188 11.00 0.79 4.85
N TRP A 189 11.79 0.99 5.91
CA TRP A 189 13.23 1.17 5.77
C TRP A 189 13.94 -0.09 5.28
N VAL A 190 13.60 -1.26 5.81
CA VAL A 190 14.11 -2.54 5.28
C VAL A 190 13.77 -2.66 3.79
N GLY A 191 12.56 -2.25 3.38
CA GLY A 191 12.17 -2.23 1.98
C GLY A 191 13.02 -1.28 1.13
N ALA A 192 13.29 -0.07 1.60
CA ALA A 192 14.19 0.89 0.96
C ALA A 192 15.62 0.36 0.82
N LEU A 193 16.14 -0.31 1.85
CA LEU A 193 17.47 -0.90 1.85
C LEU A 193 17.63 -2.00 0.79
N ILE A 194 16.59 -2.81 0.54
CA ILE A 194 16.56 -3.86 -0.50
C ILE A 194 16.32 -3.28 -1.91
N THR A 195 15.61 -2.13 -1.99
CA THR A 195 15.17 -1.39 -3.19
C THR A 195 13.82 -1.84 -3.78
N SER A 196 12.89 -0.88 -3.92
CA SER A 196 11.54 -1.06 -4.48
C SER A 196 11.53 -1.73 -5.86
N ALA A 197 12.36 -1.25 -6.80
CA ALA A 197 12.42 -1.76 -8.18
C ALA A 197 12.59 -3.30 -8.29
N LYS A 198 13.29 -3.90 -7.32
CA LYS A 198 13.51 -5.35 -7.26
C LYS A 198 12.33 -6.11 -6.67
N MET A 199 11.55 -5.48 -5.79
CA MET A 199 10.50 -6.14 -5.03
C MET A 199 9.11 -5.93 -5.62
N ILE A 200 8.80 -4.73 -6.11
CA ILE A 200 7.45 -4.33 -6.52
C ILE A 200 6.85 -5.30 -7.55
N GLY A 201 5.63 -5.76 -7.30
CA GLY A 201 4.93 -6.74 -8.13
C GLY A 201 5.41 -8.19 -8.00
N SER A 202 6.36 -8.51 -7.12
CA SER A 202 6.76 -9.89 -6.87
C SER A 202 5.60 -10.70 -6.25
N PRO A 203 5.14 -11.79 -6.90
CA PRO A 203 4.09 -12.65 -6.34
C PRO A 203 4.60 -13.59 -5.24
N GLY A 204 5.93 -13.71 -5.08
CA GLY A 204 6.54 -14.47 -3.99
C GLY A 204 6.65 -13.67 -2.70
N THR A 205 6.90 -14.37 -1.59
CA THR A 205 7.15 -13.74 -0.28
C THR A 205 8.47 -12.95 -0.33
N THR A 206 8.37 -11.63 -0.37
CA THR A 206 9.52 -10.73 -0.24
C THR A 206 10.02 -10.73 1.21
N PRO A 207 11.27 -10.31 1.47
CA PRO A 207 11.77 -10.27 2.84
C PRO A 207 10.97 -9.36 3.78
N VAL A 208 10.48 -8.21 3.28
CA VAL A 208 9.60 -7.34 4.07
C VAL A 208 8.25 -8.01 4.35
N ARG A 209 7.68 -8.75 3.39
CA ARG A 209 6.46 -9.52 3.64
C ARG A 209 6.69 -10.65 4.65
N ALA A 210 7.85 -11.31 4.64
CA ALA A 210 8.20 -12.29 5.66
C ALA A 210 8.26 -11.64 7.06
N MET A 211 8.86 -10.46 7.17
CA MET A 211 8.87 -9.67 8.41
C MET A 211 7.45 -9.32 8.89
N ILE A 212 6.59 -8.86 7.99
CA ILE A 212 5.18 -8.56 8.29
C ILE A 212 4.42 -9.82 8.73
N ASN A 213 4.65 -10.96 8.08
CA ASN A 213 4.03 -12.22 8.46
C ASN A 213 4.48 -12.67 9.86
N GLU A 214 5.76 -12.49 10.21
CA GLU A 214 6.27 -12.78 11.55
C GLU A 214 5.61 -11.90 12.61
N GLY A 215 5.52 -10.59 12.39
CA GLY A 215 4.80 -9.69 13.30
C GLY A 215 3.31 -10.05 13.41
N ALA A 216 2.66 -10.39 12.29
CA ALA A 216 1.26 -10.78 12.29
C ALA A 216 1.00 -12.12 12.98
N HIS A 217 1.96 -13.04 13.02
CA HIS A 217 1.86 -14.30 13.76
C HIS A 217 1.79 -14.08 15.28
N LEU A 218 2.38 -13.01 15.80
CA LEU A 218 2.36 -12.67 17.22
C LEU A 218 0.97 -12.19 17.71
N ILE A 219 0.12 -11.72 16.79
CA ILE A 219 -1.24 -11.29 17.11
C ILE A 219 -2.09 -12.52 17.52
N PRO A 220 -2.68 -12.57 18.72
CA PRO A 220 -3.46 -13.71 19.18
C PRO A 220 -4.80 -13.82 18.44
N GLY A 221 -5.47 -14.97 18.56
CA GLY A 221 -6.80 -15.21 17.98
C GLY A 221 -6.77 -15.72 16.54
N GLU A 222 -7.95 -16.05 16.03
CA GLU A 222 -8.12 -16.57 14.67
C GLU A 222 -8.05 -15.43 13.64
N LYS A 223 -7.37 -15.68 12.52
CA LYS A 223 -7.15 -14.68 11.46
C LYS A 223 -7.63 -15.24 10.13
N TYR A 224 -8.52 -14.50 9.49
CA TYR A 224 -9.05 -14.78 8.16
C TYR A 224 -8.85 -13.57 7.25
N CYS A 225 -8.86 -13.80 5.94
CA CYS A 225 -8.75 -12.75 4.94
C CYS A 225 -9.65 -13.06 3.76
N LEU A 226 -10.56 -12.13 3.45
CA LEU A 226 -11.18 -11.96 2.15
C LEU A 226 -10.26 -11.07 1.30
N ALA A 227 -9.33 -11.71 0.61
CA ALA A 227 -8.47 -11.05 -0.37
C ALA A 227 -9.20 -10.98 -1.71
N PHE A 228 -9.10 -9.86 -2.40
CA PHE A 228 -9.70 -9.71 -3.73
C PHE A 228 -8.86 -8.85 -4.66
N VAL A 229 -9.08 -9.05 -5.96
CA VAL A 229 -8.50 -8.25 -7.03
C VAL A 229 -9.64 -7.45 -7.67
N VAL A 230 -9.50 -6.14 -7.70
CA VAL A 230 -10.34 -5.24 -8.48
C VAL A 230 -9.69 -5.14 -9.85
N LYS A 231 -10.46 -5.18 -10.92
CA LYS A 231 -9.93 -5.03 -12.28
C LYS A 231 -9.31 -3.64 -12.43
N ALA A 232 -8.12 -3.58 -13.03
CA ALA A 232 -7.44 -2.32 -13.26
C ALA A 232 -8.34 -1.32 -14.02
N TYR A 233 -8.32 -0.06 -13.58
CA TYR A 233 -9.09 1.05 -14.18
C TYR A 233 -10.62 0.86 -14.11
N SER A 234 -11.10 0.10 -13.14
CA SER A 234 -12.50 -0.30 -12.99
C SER A 234 -12.88 -0.46 -11.51
N ASP A 235 -14.18 -0.55 -11.21
CA ASP A 235 -14.73 -0.93 -9.91
C ASP A 235 -15.17 -2.40 -9.85
N GLU A 236 -14.93 -3.18 -10.91
CA GLU A 236 -15.33 -4.56 -11.03
C GLU A 236 -14.39 -5.50 -10.26
N LEU A 237 -14.97 -6.50 -9.59
CA LEU A 237 -14.19 -7.56 -8.94
C LEU A 237 -13.83 -8.64 -9.96
N GLU A 238 -12.55 -8.99 -10.00
CA GLU A 238 -11.99 -9.94 -10.95
C GLU A 238 -11.73 -11.31 -10.31
N SER A 239 -11.20 -11.31 -9.08
CA SER A 239 -11.00 -12.53 -8.29
C SER A 239 -11.16 -12.25 -6.81
N ALA A 240 -11.60 -13.24 -6.04
CA ALA A 240 -11.60 -13.20 -4.59
C ALA A 240 -11.26 -14.57 -3.99
N SER A 241 -10.61 -14.58 -2.84
CA SER A 241 -10.32 -15.79 -2.06
C SER A 241 -10.51 -15.56 -0.58
N PHE A 242 -10.93 -16.60 0.13
CA PHE A 242 -11.15 -16.55 1.57
C PHE A 242 -10.40 -17.68 2.28
N GLY A 243 -9.70 -17.35 3.36
CA GLY A 243 -8.92 -18.33 4.13
C GLY A 243 -7.97 -17.64 5.11
N SER A 244 -6.85 -18.27 5.45
CA SER A 244 -5.80 -17.58 6.22
C SER A 244 -5.26 -16.38 5.42
N PRO A 245 -4.75 -15.34 6.09
CA PRO A 245 -4.17 -14.18 5.40
C PRO A 245 -3.10 -14.54 4.37
N GLU A 246 -2.25 -15.52 4.67
CA GLU A 246 -1.16 -15.98 3.78
C GLU A 246 -1.71 -16.75 2.58
N ALA A 247 -2.67 -17.65 2.79
CA ALA A 247 -3.22 -18.47 1.73
C ALA A 247 -4.07 -17.63 0.76
N ALA A 248 -4.97 -16.79 1.30
CA ALA A 248 -5.80 -15.90 0.50
C ALA A 248 -4.94 -14.90 -0.29
N TRP A 249 -3.90 -14.34 0.35
CA TRP A 249 -2.93 -13.49 -0.33
C TRP A 249 -2.18 -14.24 -1.43
N ALA A 250 -1.70 -15.46 -1.19
CA ALA A 250 -0.90 -16.20 -2.16
C ALA A 250 -1.67 -16.54 -3.44
N GLU A 251 -2.98 -16.84 -3.35
CA GLU A 251 -3.80 -17.05 -4.55
C GLU A 251 -4.04 -15.74 -5.31
N GLN A 252 -4.41 -14.68 -4.61
CA GLN A 252 -4.74 -13.41 -5.23
C GLN A 252 -3.50 -12.67 -5.77
N ALA A 253 -2.33 -12.85 -5.16
CA ALA A 253 -1.05 -12.33 -5.65
C ALA A 253 -0.71 -12.88 -7.05
N LYS A 254 -1.04 -14.14 -7.35
CA LYS A 254 -0.86 -14.72 -8.69
C LYS A 254 -1.77 -14.07 -9.73
N VAL A 255 -3.00 -13.72 -9.34
CA VAL A 255 -3.95 -13.02 -10.22
C VAL A 255 -3.47 -11.59 -10.46
N THR A 256 -3.14 -10.84 -9.40
CA THR A 256 -2.58 -9.48 -9.48
C THR A 256 -1.34 -9.43 -10.37
N ALA A 257 -0.42 -10.40 -10.26
CA ALA A 257 0.78 -10.41 -11.09
C ALA A 257 0.51 -10.62 -12.60
N GLN A 258 -0.67 -11.14 -12.95
CA GLN A 258 -1.11 -11.32 -14.33
C GLN A 258 -1.93 -10.13 -14.86
N THR A 259 -2.67 -9.43 -13.99
CA THR A 259 -3.66 -8.42 -14.41
C THR A 259 -3.29 -6.99 -14.07
N HIS A 260 -2.36 -6.78 -13.13
CA HIS A 260 -1.91 -5.47 -12.67
C HIS A 260 -0.44 -5.20 -12.96
N ILE A 261 0.19 -6.03 -13.79
CA ILE A 261 1.54 -5.82 -14.28
C ILE A 261 1.52 -5.85 -15.81
N GLU A 262 1.77 -4.69 -16.42
CA GLU A 262 2.02 -4.57 -17.84
C GLU A 262 3.50 -4.85 -18.12
N TYR A 263 3.74 -5.81 -19.02
CA TYR A 263 5.09 -6.19 -19.43
C TYR A 263 5.37 -5.62 -20.82
N VAL A 264 6.34 -4.72 -20.92
CA VAL A 264 6.73 -4.05 -22.16
C VAL A 264 8.02 -4.62 -22.72
N ASP A 265 8.12 -4.68 -24.05
CA ASP A 265 9.28 -5.30 -24.72
C ASP A 265 10.55 -4.44 -24.65
N ALA A 266 10.39 -3.12 -24.56
CA ALA A 266 11.48 -2.16 -24.48
C ALA A 266 11.18 -1.09 -23.42
N PRO A 267 12.20 -0.54 -22.74
CA PRO A 267 11.99 0.51 -21.75
C PRO A 267 11.47 1.79 -22.40
N PHE A 268 10.61 2.51 -21.69
CA PHE A 268 10.18 3.85 -22.06
C PHE A 268 11.33 4.85 -21.95
N LYS A 269 11.44 5.79 -22.89
CA LYS A 269 12.45 6.85 -22.80
C LYS A 269 12.12 7.80 -21.65
N ASN A 270 10.89 8.31 -21.63
CA ASN A 270 10.34 9.12 -20.54
C ASN A 270 8.90 8.69 -20.27
N VAL A 271 8.40 9.01 -19.09
CA VAL A 271 7.02 8.73 -18.67
C VAL A 271 6.35 9.99 -18.15
N ILE A 272 5.09 10.19 -18.54
CA ILE A 272 4.16 11.10 -17.86
C ILE A 272 3.17 10.22 -17.10
N ALA A 273 3.26 10.23 -15.77
CA ALA A 273 2.31 9.57 -14.88
C ALA A 273 1.19 10.57 -14.54
N GLU A 274 0.03 10.42 -15.16
CA GLU A 274 -1.16 11.22 -14.87
C GLU A 274 -1.80 10.72 -13.58
N ILE A 275 -1.70 11.55 -12.53
CA ILE A 275 -2.09 11.20 -11.18
C ILE A 275 -3.59 11.45 -10.98
N PRO A 276 -4.35 10.45 -10.51
CA PRO A 276 -5.78 10.58 -10.26
C PRO A 276 -6.10 11.40 -9.00
N GLN A 277 -7.33 11.92 -8.92
CA GLN A 277 -7.78 12.76 -7.79
C GLN A 277 -7.83 12.06 -6.43
N ARG A 278 -7.80 10.71 -6.41
CA ARG A 278 -7.73 9.92 -5.16
C ARG A 278 -6.40 10.07 -4.41
N TYR A 279 -5.38 10.67 -5.04
CA TYR A 279 -4.14 11.02 -4.37
C TYR A 279 -4.13 12.52 -4.12
N HIS A 280 -4.13 12.88 -2.84
CA HIS A 280 -4.31 14.25 -2.37
C HIS A 280 -2.99 15.00 -2.24
N ASP A 281 -1.87 14.28 -2.10
CA ASP A 281 -0.53 14.81 -1.91
C ASP A 281 0.54 13.97 -2.64
N ILE A 282 1.80 14.43 -2.65
CA ILE A 282 2.90 13.67 -3.27
C ILE A 282 3.19 12.38 -2.50
N TRP A 283 2.96 12.34 -1.18
CA TRP A 283 3.13 11.12 -0.38
C TRP A 283 2.39 9.93 -1.00
N THR A 284 1.13 10.14 -1.37
CA THR A 284 0.31 9.12 -2.03
C THR A 284 0.52 9.06 -3.55
N ALA A 285 0.73 10.20 -4.22
CA ALA A 285 0.91 10.27 -5.67
C ALA A 285 2.25 9.69 -6.18
N ALA A 286 3.25 9.57 -5.31
CA ALA A 286 4.54 8.95 -5.65
C ALA A 286 4.41 7.48 -6.13
N LYS A 287 3.25 6.84 -5.90
CA LYS A 287 2.86 5.57 -6.55
C LYS A 287 2.97 5.61 -8.07
N GLY A 288 2.72 6.76 -8.69
CA GLY A 288 2.94 6.96 -10.13
C GLY A 288 4.39 6.72 -10.54
N PHE A 289 5.35 7.12 -9.69
CA PHE A 289 6.77 6.84 -9.91
C PHE A 289 7.09 5.37 -9.66
N TYR A 290 6.70 4.81 -8.50
CA TYR A 290 7.10 3.43 -8.12
C TYR A 290 6.68 2.40 -9.17
N LYS A 291 5.52 2.63 -9.79
CA LYS A 291 4.91 1.72 -10.76
C LYS A 291 5.41 1.90 -12.18
N THR A 292 6.15 2.96 -12.47
CA THR A 292 6.67 3.22 -13.82
C THR A 292 8.18 3.07 -13.86
N GLU A 293 8.89 3.37 -12.76
CA GLU A 293 10.36 3.31 -12.65
C GLU A 293 10.99 2.04 -13.21
N PRO A 294 10.46 0.82 -12.99
CA PRO A 294 11.09 -0.39 -13.51
C PRO A 294 11.08 -0.50 -15.04
N ALA A 295 10.19 0.22 -15.74
CA ALA A 295 10.07 0.21 -17.18
C ALA A 295 10.70 1.43 -17.88
N VAL A 296 11.32 2.38 -17.14
CA VAL A 296 11.97 3.56 -17.75
C VAL A 296 13.46 3.29 -18.02
N ALA A 297 13.96 3.78 -19.16
CA ALA A 297 15.37 3.67 -19.51
C ALA A 297 16.25 4.52 -18.58
N ASP A 298 17.48 4.06 -18.32
CA ASP A 298 18.46 4.82 -17.54
C ASP A 298 18.72 6.18 -18.19
N GLY A 299 18.74 7.23 -17.36
CA GLY A 299 18.81 8.63 -17.80
C GLY A 299 17.48 9.24 -18.25
N GLY A 300 16.38 8.47 -18.22
CA GLY A 300 15.03 8.93 -18.53
C GLY A 300 14.42 9.83 -17.45
N GLU A 301 13.28 10.43 -17.78
CA GLU A 301 12.49 11.28 -16.88
C GLU A 301 11.12 10.65 -16.58
N THR A 302 10.71 10.68 -15.32
CA THR A 302 9.33 10.42 -14.89
C THR A 302 8.72 11.72 -14.37
N ILE A 303 7.64 12.17 -15.01
CA ILE A 303 6.88 13.36 -14.63
C ILE A 303 5.62 12.92 -13.87
N LEU A 304 5.47 13.33 -12.61
CA LEU A 304 4.20 13.20 -11.89
C LEU A 304 3.31 14.38 -12.28
N TYR A 305 2.32 14.13 -13.13
CA TYR A 305 1.36 15.13 -13.57
C TYR A 305 0.13 15.11 -12.66
N ALA A 306 0.04 16.09 -11.76
CA ALA A 306 -1.01 16.19 -10.76
C ALA A 306 -1.40 17.67 -10.56
N PRO A 307 -2.14 18.29 -11.49
CA PRO A 307 -2.47 19.71 -11.45
C PRO A 307 -3.37 20.11 -10.27
N HIS A 308 -3.95 19.12 -9.56
CA HIS A 308 -4.75 19.30 -8.35
C HIS A 308 -3.94 19.29 -7.05
N ILE A 309 -2.71 18.79 -7.05
CA ILE A 309 -1.89 18.65 -5.83
C ILE A 309 -1.15 19.95 -5.54
N THR A 310 -1.29 20.45 -4.31
CA THR A 310 -0.64 21.68 -3.82
C THR A 310 0.40 21.43 -2.73
N THR A 311 0.49 20.21 -2.19
CA THR A 311 1.29 19.88 -1.00
C THR A 311 2.12 18.63 -1.25
N VAL A 312 3.34 18.58 -0.69
CA VAL A 312 4.22 17.39 -0.80
C VAL A 312 3.72 16.31 0.16
N SER A 313 3.58 16.65 1.44
CA SER A 313 2.95 15.78 2.45
C SER A 313 2.43 16.62 3.59
N GLU A 314 1.23 16.33 4.06
CA GLU A 314 0.66 16.94 5.28
C GLU A 314 1.09 16.17 6.54
N ALA A 315 1.13 14.84 6.46
CA ALA A 315 1.44 13.95 7.58
C ALA A 315 2.94 13.94 7.95
N HIS A 316 3.83 14.19 6.98
CA HIS A 316 5.27 14.02 7.13
C HIS A 316 6.06 15.26 6.66
N PRO A 317 6.06 16.36 7.45
CA PRO A 317 6.73 17.61 7.09
C PRO A 317 8.26 17.48 6.96
N GLU A 318 8.86 16.44 7.54
CA GLU A 318 10.30 16.17 7.47
C GLU A 318 10.81 16.01 6.02
N ILE A 319 9.93 15.62 5.09
CA ILE A 319 10.29 15.48 3.67
C ILE A 319 10.74 16.82 3.04
N TYR A 320 10.24 17.95 3.56
CA TYR A 320 10.64 19.29 3.12
C TYR A 320 12.07 19.64 3.55
N GLU A 321 12.58 19.01 4.60
CA GLU A 321 13.92 19.23 5.13
C GLU A 321 14.96 18.31 4.49
N ILE A 322 14.58 17.03 4.29
CA ILE A 322 15.51 16.01 3.80
C ILE A 322 15.56 15.91 2.27
N GLY A 323 14.52 16.36 1.56
CA GLY A 323 14.38 16.24 0.11
C GLY A 323 14.24 14.79 -0.40
N TYR A 324 14.20 14.64 -1.72
CA TYR A 324 14.14 13.35 -2.43
C TYR A 324 15.53 12.91 -2.90
N HIS A 325 16.04 11.82 -2.34
CA HIS A 325 17.38 11.28 -2.63
C HIS A 325 17.39 9.75 -2.74
N CYS A 326 18.37 9.22 -3.47
CA CYS A 326 18.59 7.79 -3.57
C CYS A 326 19.05 7.21 -2.23
N ARG A 327 18.87 5.90 -2.04
CA ARG A 327 19.22 5.21 -0.79
C ARG A 327 20.64 5.51 -0.32
N ASP A 328 21.61 5.46 -1.23
CA ASP A 328 23.04 5.65 -0.93
C ASP A 328 23.33 7.03 -0.30
N TYR A 329 22.57 8.06 -0.65
CA TYR A 329 22.70 9.40 -0.07
C TYR A 329 22.48 9.37 1.44
N TYR A 330 21.44 8.67 1.89
CA TYR A 330 21.12 8.57 3.31
C TYR A 330 22.05 7.60 4.05
N VAL A 331 22.24 6.38 3.54
CA VAL A 331 22.99 5.34 4.28
C VAL A 331 24.48 5.67 4.43
N LYS A 332 25.08 6.40 3.49
CA LYS A 332 26.49 6.83 3.58
C LYS A 332 26.69 8.09 4.43
N GLN A 333 25.61 8.65 4.95
CA GLN A 333 25.57 9.81 5.84
C GLN A 333 24.72 9.51 7.08
N TRP A 334 24.74 8.27 7.56
CA TRP A 334 23.75 7.78 8.52
C TRP A 334 23.67 8.60 9.81
N ASP A 335 24.80 9.10 10.33
CA ASP A 335 24.82 9.95 11.53
C ASP A 335 24.00 11.24 11.40
N LYS A 336 23.76 11.73 10.18
CA LYS A 336 22.93 12.91 9.90
C LYS A 336 21.43 12.57 9.85
N PHE A 337 21.07 11.34 9.45
CA PHE A 337 19.69 10.99 9.08
C PHE A 337 19.04 9.95 9.99
N LYS A 338 19.81 9.27 10.86
CA LYS A 338 19.29 8.20 11.73
C LYS A 338 18.12 8.58 12.63
N ASP A 339 17.99 9.87 12.95
CA ASP A 339 16.96 10.42 13.83
C ASP A 339 15.73 10.96 13.05
N VAL A 340 15.77 10.98 11.72
CA VAL A 340 14.60 11.26 10.87
C VAL A 340 13.68 10.03 10.89
N PRO A 341 12.35 10.16 10.91
CA PRO A 341 11.47 8.99 10.78
C PRO A 341 11.82 8.15 9.55
N TRP A 342 12.06 6.85 9.74
CA TRP A 342 12.64 6.03 8.67
C TRP A 342 11.66 5.75 7.54
N GLY A 343 10.35 5.86 7.79
CA GLY A 343 9.32 5.85 6.75
C GLY A 343 9.46 7.03 5.79
N VAL A 344 9.87 8.21 6.28
CA VAL A 344 10.13 9.39 5.44
C VAL A 344 11.38 9.19 4.59
N LEU A 345 12.45 8.63 5.18
CA LEU A 345 13.64 8.23 4.42
C LEU A 345 13.28 7.20 3.34
N ALA A 346 12.50 6.18 3.70
CA ALA A 346 12.07 5.15 2.76
C ALA A 346 11.25 5.74 1.60
N HIS A 347 10.25 6.58 1.91
CA HIS A 347 9.43 7.28 0.92
C HIS A 347 10.26 8.07 -0.08
N SER A 348 11.21 8.87 0.43
CA SER A 348 12.15 9.62 -0.39
C SER A 348 12.91 8.71 -1.37
N THR A 349 13.51 7.62 -0.87
CA THR A 349 14.26 6.69 -1.72
C THR A 349 13.41 5.96 -2.74
N HIS A 350 12.16 5.62 -2.38
CA HIS A 350 11.22 4.97 -3.29
C HIS A 350 10.83 5.89 -4.43
N ALA A 351 10.58 7.18 -4.14
CA ALA A 351 10.18 8.16 -5.13
C ALA A 351 11.37 8.65 -5.98
N ARG A 352 12.58 8.67 -5.41
CA ARG A 352 13.78 9.03 -6.17
C ARG A 352 14.31 7.91 -7.07
N GLY A 353 14.10 6.66 -6.66
CA GLY A 353 14.51 5.47 -7.39
C GLY A 353 15.99 5.10 -7.19
N ALA A 354 16.48 4.19 -8.04
CA ALA A 354 17.85 3.70 -7.95
C ALA A 354 18.88 4.82 -8.20
N GLY A 355 20.02 4.74 -7.50
CA GLY A 355 21.11 5.70 -7.65
C GLY A 355 22.29 5.38 -6.72
N SER A 356 23.34 6.19 -6.83
CA SER A 356 24.52 6.12 -5.99
C SER A 356 24.89 7.51 -5.46
N TYR A 357 25.55 7.54 -4.31
CA TYR A 357 26.11 8.75 -3.71
C TYR A 357 27.58 8.53 -3.34
N ASP A 358 28.41 9.52 -3.61
CA ASP A 358 29.81 9.56 -3.20
C ASP A 358 30.00 10.56 -2.04
N PRO A 359 30.31 10.09 -0.83
CA PRO A 359 30.48 10.95 0.34
C PRO A 359 31.76 11.82 0.29
N GLU A 360 32.75 11.48 -0.54
CA GLU A 360 33.98 12.27 -0.67
C GLU A 360 33.77 13.50 -1.55
N THR A 361 32.99 13.36 -2.63
CA THR A 361 32.71 14.44 -3.58
C THR A 361 31.37 15.13 -3.34
N GLY A 362 30.47 14.50 -2.59
CA GLY A 362 29.09 14.94 -2.38
C GLY A 362 28.19 14.74 -3.61
N VAL A 363 28.64 14.00 -4.63
CA VAL A 363 27.90 13.82 -5.88
C VAL A 363 26.89 12.68 -5.76
N GLU A 364 25.62 13.00 -6.04
CA GLU A 364 24.54 12.03 -6.22
C GLU A 364 24.31 11.75 -7.71
N SER A 365 24.22 10.48 -8.09
CA SER A 365 23.91 10.02 -9.45
C SER A 365 22.67 9.14 -9.42
N CYS A 366 21.53 9.69 -9.81
CA CYS A 366 20.26 8.97 -9.88
C CYS A 366 20.06 8.34 -11.26
N ARG A 367 19.42 7.18 -11.31
CA ARG A 367 19.09 6.47 -12.54
C ARG A 367 18.11 7.27 -13.39
N LEU A 368 17.08 7.84 -12.76
CA LEU A 368 16.04 8.63 -13.41
C LEU A 368 15.99 10.06 -12.87
N LYS A 369 15.44 10.97 -13.68
CA LYS A 369 15.01 12.29 -13.23
C LYS A 369 13.56 12.22 -12.77
N LEU A 370 13.31 12.63 -11.52
CA LEU A 370 11.96 12.85 -11.00
C LEU A 370 11.56 14.33 -11.19
N THR A 371 10.40 14.56 -11.80
CA THR A 371 9.87 15.91 -12.05
C THR A 371 8.41 16.00 -11.59
N PHE A 372 8.07 17.07 -10.89
CA PHE A 372 6.70 17.40 -10.50
C PHE A 372 6.09 18.38 -11.50
N ALA A 373 4.87 18.06 -11.96
CA ALA A 373 4.02 18.97 -12.69
C ALA A 373 2.71 19.14 -11.93
N THR A 374 2.79 19.97 -10.89
CA THR A 374 1.74 20.19 -9.88
C THR A 374 1.61 21.70 -9.57
N GLN A 375 0.79 22.07 -8.57
CA GLN A 375 0.72 23.45 -8.08
C GLN A 375 1.74 23.74 -6.96
N ILE A 376 2.62 22.77 -6.64
CA ILE A 376 3.71 23.00 -5.70
C ILE A 376 4.70 23.97 -6.34
N PRO A 377 5.10 25.07 -5.66
CA PRO A 377 5.96 26.07 -6.26
C PRO A 377 7.31 25.51 -6.76
N PRO A 378 7.86 26.04 -7.87
CA PRO A 378 9.15 25.58 -8.42
C PRO A 378 10.30 25.64 -7.42
N GLU A 379 10.32 26.65 -6.54
CA GLU A 379 11.32 26.81 -5.49
C GLU A 379 11.25 25.73 -4.42
N VAL A 380 10.05 25.25 -4.09
CA VAL A 380 9.83 24.13 -3.17
C VAL A 380 10.29 22.83 -3.82
N CYS A 381 9.98 22.63 -5.10
CA CYS A 381 10.46 21.49 -5.87
C CYS A 381 12.00 21.45 -5.91
N ALA A 382 12.63 22.60 -6.18
CA ALA A 382 14.08 22.70 -6.16
C ALA A 382 14.68 22.42 -4.78
N SER A 383 14.07 22.91 -3.68
CA SER A 383 14.59 22.71 -2.32
C SER A 383 14.56 21.24 -1.89
N ILE A 384 13.62 20.45 -2.42
CA ILE A 384 13.49 19.01 -2.14
C ILE A 384 14.13 18.12 -3.22
N ASN A 385 15.05 18.67 -4.03
CA ASN A 385 15.82 17.93 -5.04
C ASN A 385 14.98 17.27 -6.16
N VAL A 386 13.87 17.89 -6.57
CA VAL A 386 13.05 17.41 -7.71
C VAL A 386 12.94 18.45 -8.82
N GLY A 387 12.78 17.97 -10.05
CA GLY A 387 12.47 18.85 -11.18
C GLY A 387 11.09 19.46 -11.06
N TYR A 388 10.88 20.60 -11.72
CA TYR A 388 9.57 21.22 -11.88
C TYR A 388 9.25 21.41 -13.36
N ARG A 389 7.98 21.20 -13.74
CA ARG A 389 7.40 21.62 -15.02
C ARG A 389 6.05 22.28 -14.73
N ASP A 390 5.73 23.32 -15.48
CA ASP A 390 4.40 23.95 -15.39
C ASP A 390 3.33 22.93 -15.82
N PRO A 391 2.35 22.59 -14.97
CA PRO A 391 1.29 21.64 -15.30
C PRO A 391 0.50 22.03 -16.55
N ALA A 392 0.40 23.32 -16.88
CA ALA A 392 -0.27 23.80 -18.10
C ALA A 392 0.44 23.39 -19.40
N THR A 393 1.73 23.03 -19.31
CA THR A 393 2.53 22.61 -20.48
C THR A 393 2.46 21.11 -20.77
N ILE A 394 2.00 20.31 -19.80
CA ILE A 394 2.00 18.84 -19.91
C ILE A 394 1.06 18.32 -21.00
N PRO A 395 -0.16 18.85 -21.21
CA PRO A 395 -1.03 18.35 -22.28
C PRO A 395 -0.40 18.40 -23.68
N ALA A 396 0.44 19.40 -23.97
CA ALA A 396 1.18 19.45 -25.24
C ALA A 396 2.33 18.43 -25.28
N LEU A 397 2.96 18.15 -24.14
CA LEU A 397 4.05 17.18 -24.00
C LEU A 397 3.55 15.73 -24.11
N MET A 398 2.29 15.46 -23.77
CA MET A 398 1.67 14.14 -23.92
C MET A 398 1.56 13.67 -25.37
N GLU A 399 1.62 14.58 -26.35
CA GLU A 399 1.64 14.27 -27.78
C GLU A 399 3.05 13.97 -28.31
N ASP A 400 4.09 14.17 -27.49
CA ASP A 400 5.48 13.89 -27.89
C ASP A 400 5.76 12.37 -27.81
N PRO A 401 6.18 11.73 -28.92
CA PRO A 401 6.46 10.29 -28.95
C PRO A 401 7.61 9.86 -28.02
N GLU A 402 8.39 10.79 -27.48
CA GLU A 402 9.42 10.51 -26.48
C GLU A 402 8.86 10.26 -25.07
N PHE A 403 7.57 10.55 -24.84
CA PHE A 403 6.88 10.37 -23.56
C PHE A 403 5.80 9.30 -23.68
N HIS A 404 5.91 8.26 -22.85
CA HIS A 404 4.81 7.32 -22.65
C HIS A 404 3.86 7.87 -21.58
N VAL A 405 2.58 8.02 -21.92
CA VAL A 405 1.56 8.53 -20.99
C VAL A 405 0.90 7.36 -20.28
N VAL A 406 0.98 7.35 -18.96
CA VAL A 406 0.27 6.41 -18.09
C VAL A 406 -0.90 7.15 -17.47
N THR A 407 -2.10 6.88 -17.98
CA THR A 407 -3.36 7.39 -17.40
C THR A 407 -3.66 6.66 -16.10
N ASP A 408 -4.30 7.36 -15.16
CA ASP A 408 -4.67 6.79 -13.85
C ASP A 408 -3.48 6.10 -13.16
N ALA A 409 -2.33 6.78 -13.20
CA ALA A 409 -1.06 6.26 -12.72
C ALA A 409 -1.08 6.06 -11.20
N GLY A 410 -0.43 4.97 -10.76
CA GLY A 410 -0.45 4.58 -9.35
C GLY A 410 -1.22 3.29 -9.06
N GLU A 411 -1.72 2.60 -10.09
CA GLU A 411 -2.43 1.32 -9.98
C GLU A 411 -1.71 0.15 -10.68
N VAL A 412 -1.54 0.23 -12.00
CA VAL A 412 -0.83 -0.76 -12.82
C VAL A 412 0.68 -0.55 -12.76
N LEU A 413 1.42 -1.64 -12.55
CA LEU A 413 2.88 -1.68 -12.58
C LEU A 413 3.38 -1.96 -14.00
N PHE A 414 4.41 -1.26 -14.45
CA PHE A 414 5.10 -1.53 -15.71
C PHE A 414 6.44 -2.19 -15.43
N ARG A 415 6.74 -3.27 -16.15
CA ARG A 415 8.03 -3.99 -16.09
C ARG A 415 8.48 -4.39 -17.49
N LEU A 416 9.75 -4.74 -17.64
CA LEU A 416 10.23 -5.31 -18.90
C LEU A 416 9.77 -6.77 -19.05
N ALA A 417 9.40 -7.17 -20.26
CA ALA A 417 9.01 -8.55 -20.58
C ALA A 417 10.08 -9.59 -20.20
N SER A 418 11.36 -9.20 -20.23
CA SER A 418 12.48 -10.03 -19.77
C SER A 418 12.44 -10.37 -18.27
N GLU A 419 11.70 -9.60 -17.48
CA GLU A 419 11.54 -9.79 -16.03
C GLU A 419 10.27 -10.58 -15.66
N ARG A 420 9.44 -10.95 -16.65
CA ARG A 420 8.23 -11.73 -16.40
C ARG A 420 8.60 -13.06 -15.72
N PRO A 421 8.02 -13.38 -14.55
CA PRO A 421 8.24 -14.68 -13.91
C PRO A 421 7.93 -15.80 -14.89
N LYS A 422 8.85 -16.76 -15.04
CA LYS A 422 8.60 -17.96 -15.84
C LYS A 422 7.59 -18.81 -15.08
N SER A 423 6.44 -19.09 -15.71
CA SER A 423 5.35 -19.92 -15.19
C SER A 423 5.81 -21.32 -14.79
#